data_AF-A0A1S3XKZ3-F1
#
_entry.id   AF-A0A1S3XKZ3-F1
#
_cell.length_a   1.000
_cell.length_b   1.000
_cell.length_c   1.000
_cell.angle_alpha   90.00
_cell.angle_beta   90.00
_cell.angle_gamma   90.00
#
_symmetry.space_group_name_H-M   'P 1'
#
loop_
_entity.id
_entity.type
_entity.pdbx_description
1 polymer ?
#
loop_
_entity_poly.entity_id
_entity_poly.type
_entity_poly.pdbx_seq_one_letter_code
_entity_poly.pdbx_strand_id
1 'polypeptide(L)'
;MGNFTSCTVLPTIRNSKAARVVLPGGEIRQFREPIKAAELMLENPNNFLVNSSSLNIGRRFSALSADEDLEYGNVYIMFPMKRVNSVVTASDMTVLLLAANSAAKRISGGNVKISPEVSAPVPESTPENNAAGGRSLDGVEGFPVEQELKYRLSCRSRKPSLATILEEPVCSR
;
A
#
# COMPACT_ATOMS: atom_id res chain seq x y z
N MET A 1 -7.28 26.78 20.50
CA MET A 1 -7.95 25.46 20.34
C MET A 1 -8.00 25.15 18.85
N GLY A 2 -7.38 24.04 18.41
CA GLY A 2 -7.39 23.61 17.01
C GLY A 2 -6.11 22.87 16.60
N ASN A 3 -5.92 21.63 17.06
CA ASN A 3 -4.86 20.77 16.57
C ASN A 3 -5.27 20.15 15.23
N PHE A 4 -4.59 20.50 14.15
CA PHE A 4 -4.66 19.81 12.86
C PHE A 4 -3.88 18.51 12.94
N THR A 5 -4.47 17.45 13.50
CA THR A 5 -3.98 16.08 13.27
C THR A 5 -4.60 15.55 11.99
N SER A 6 -4.16 16.11 10.86
CA SER A 6 -4.47 15.56 9.53
C SER A 6 -3.88 14.17 9.43
N CYS A 7 -4.74 13.17 9.26
CA CYS A 7 -4.35 11.79 9.07
C CYS A 7 -3.67 11.58 7.71
N THR A 8 -2.34 11.58 7.68
CA THR A 8 -1.57 10.80 6.71
C THR A 8 -0.59 9.91 7.46
N VAL A 9 -1.12 9.20 8.46
CA VAL A 9 -0.40 8.04 9.01
C VAL A 9 -0.58 6.99 7.92
N LEU A 10 0.44 6.81 7.07
CA LEU A 10 0.64 5.53 6.39
C LEU A 10 0.30 4.44 7.41
N PRO A 11 -0.38 3.34 7.06
CA PRO A 11 -0.58 2.27 8.02
C PRO A 11 0.81 1.77 8.42
N THR A 12 1.41 2.39 9.45
CA THR A 12 2.60 1.93 10.11
C THR A 12 2.10 0.65 10.67
N ILE A 13 2.49 -0.45 10.04
CA ILE A 13 2.12 -1.75 10.49
C ILE A 13 2.95 -1.97 11.76
N ARG A 14 2.49 -1.38 12.88
CA ARG A 14 3.10 -1.43 14.21
C ARG A 14 2.86 -2.80 14.81
N ASN A 15 3.30 -3.84 14.10
CA ASN A 15 3.57 -5.12 14.70
C ASN A 15 5.07 -5.15 14.97
N SER A 16 5.47 -4.58 16.11
CA SER A 16 6.85 -4.55 16.59
C SER A 16 7.42 -5.93 16.92
N LYS A 17 6.63 -7.00 16.76
CA LYS A 17 7.03 -8.38 17.06
C LYS A 17 7.61 -9.11 15.84
N ALA A 18 7.80 -8.43 14.71
CA ALA A 18 8.32 -9.07 13.52
C ALA A 18 8.98 -8.09 12.55
N ALA A 19 9.99 -8.55 11.82
CA ALA A 19 10.50 -7.90 10.64
C ALA A 19 9.64 -8.28 9.43
N ARG A 20 9.53 -7.39 8.45
CA ARG A 20 8.77 -7.64 7.22
C ARG A 20 9.64 -7.43 6.00
N VAL A 21 9.52 -8.31 5.02
CA VAL A 21 10.28 -8.24 3.78
C VAL A 21 9.32 -8.27 2.62
N VAL A 22 9.41 -7.26 1.75
CA VAL A 22 8.71 -7.21 0.47
C VAL A 22 9.62 -7.85 -0.59
N LEU A 23 9.22 -9.00 -1.10
CA LEU A 23 9.93 -9.73 -2.14
C LEU A 23 9.72 -9.07 -3.51
N PRO A 24 10.60 -9.32 -4.51
CA PRO A 24 10.43 -8.77 -5.86
C PRO A 24 9.13 -9.20 -6.54
N GLY A 25 8.56 -10.35 -6.13
CA GLY A 25 7.25 -10.83 -6.58
C GLY A 25 6.05 -10.11 -5.95
N GLY A 26 6.27 -9.12 -5.08
CA GLY A 26 5.21 -8.38 -4.39
C GLY A 26 4.63 -9.08 -3.16
N GLU A 27 5.08 -10.30 -2.86
CA GLU A 27 4.74 -11.01 -1.62
C GLU A 27 5.41 -10.31 -0.42
N ILE A 28 4.69 -10.28 0.72
CA ILE A 28 5.23 -9.77 1.98
C ILE A 28 5.39 -10.94 2.95
N ARG A 29 6.63 -11.20 3.36
CA ARG A 29 6.94 -12.20 4.39
C ARG A 29 7.20 -11.56 5.74
N GLN A 30 6.79 -12.24 6.80
CA GLN A 30 6.93 -11.79 8.19
C GLN A 30 7.83 -12.75 8.96
N PHE A 31 8.89 -12.21 9.59
CA PHE A 31 9.86 -12.97 10.37
C PHE A 31 9.73 -12.59 11.84
N ARG A 32 9.41 -13.56 12.70
CA ARG A 32 9.25 -13.38 14.16
C ARG A 32 10.47 -13.83 14.96
N GLU A 33 11.45 -14.39 14.27
CA GLU A 33 12.72 -14.82 14.82
C GLU A 33 13.83 -13.94 14.22
N PRO A 34 14.99 -13.79 14.90
CA PRO A 34 16.12 -13.08 14.35
C PRO A 34 16.58 -13.77 13.07
N ILE A 35 16.64 -13.03 11.98
CA ILE A 35 17.04 -13.54 10.67
C ILE A 35 18.11 -12.63 10.08
N LYS A 36 19.16 -13.23 9.54
CA LYS A 36 20.21 -12.49 8.83
C LYS A 36 19.79 -12.14 7.42
N ALA A 37 20.26 -10.99 6.95
CA ALA A 37 20.08 -10.59 5.55
C ALA A 37 20.62 -11.64 4.58
N ALA A 38 21.73 -12.30 4.91
CA ALA A 38 22.33 -13.38 4.12
C ALA A 38 21.34 -14.51 3.79
N GLU A 39 20.48 -14.90 4.73
CA GLU A 39 19.51 -16.00 4.51
C GLU A 39 18.51 -15.64 3.42
N LEU A 40 18.02 -14.40 3.43
CA LEU A 40 17.09 -13.89 2.42
C LEU A 40 17.77 -13.67 1.07
N MET A 41 19.02 -13.23 1.07
CA MET A 41 19.83 -13.06 -0.13
C MET A 41 20.18 -14.41 -0.78
N LEU A 42 20.34 -15.47 0.02
CA LEU A 42 20.56 -16.83 -0.46
C LEU A 42 19.29 -17.40 -1.11
N GLU A 43 18.13 -17.18 -0.50
CA GLU A 43 16.84 -17.63 -1.05
C GLU A 43 16.48 -16.90 -2.36
N ASN A 44 16.78 -15.60 -2.44
CA ASN A 44 16.47 -14.76 -3.59
C ASN A 44 17.76 -14.18 -4.19
N PRO A 45 18.54 -14.98 -4.92
CA PRO A 45 19.82 -14.54 -5.47
C PRO A 45 19.65 -13.37 -6.43
N ASN A 46 20.73 -12.61 -6.65
CA ASN A 46 20.74 -11.41 -7.52
C ASN A 46 19.81 -10.27 -7.05
N ASN A 47 19.43 -10.27 -5.78
CA ASN A 47 18.72 -9.18 -5.15
C ASN A 47 19.48 -8.71 -3.90
N PHE A 48 19.26 -7.46 -3.52
CA PHE A 48 19.76 -6.89 -2.28
C PHE A 48 18.61 -6.33 -1.45
N LEU A 49 18.83 -6.21 -0.15
CA LEU A 49 17.83 -5.78 0.81
C LEU A 49 18.06 -4.33 1.22
N VAL A 50 16.99 -3.55 1.37
CA VAL A 50 17.04 -2.16 1.81
C VAL A 50 16.00 -1.92 2.91
N ASN A 51 16.37 -1.21 3.96
CA ASN A 51 15.42 -0.76 4.98
C ASN A 51 14.56 0.38 4.42
N SER A 52 13.25 0.27 4.57
CA SER A 52 12.29 1.31 4.17
C SER A 52 12.59 2.68 4.78
N SER A 53 13.17 2.74 5.99
CA SER A 53 13.53 3.99 6.65
C SER A 53 14.70 4.74 5.99
N SER A 54 15.59 4.03 5.29
CA SER A 54 16.72 4.63 4.57
C SER A 54 16.38 5.00 3.13
N LEU A 55 15.19 4.62 2.65
CA LEU A 55 14.76 4.81 1.26
C LEU A 55 14.27 6.26 1.04
N ASN A 56 15.11 7.07 0.40
CA ASN A 56 14.86 8.50 0.18
C ASN A 56 14.99 8.84 -1.31
N ILE A 57 13.93 9.39 -1.91
CA ILE A 57 13.92 9.78 -3.33
C ILE A 57 15.08 10.74 -3.62
N GLY A 58 15.79 10.50 -4.72
CA GLY A 58 16.94 11.31 -5.12
C GLY A 58 18.25 10.95 -4.43
N ARG A 59 18.25 10.00 -3.48
CA ARG A 59 19.47 9.44 -2.88
C ARG A 59 19.75 8.04 -3.42
N ARG A 60 21.01 7.59 -3.29
CA ARG A 60 21.37 6.20 -3.62
C ARG A 60 20.76 5.23 -2.62
N PHE A 61 20.55 3.99 -3.06
CA PHE A 61 20.12 2.92 -2.16
C PHE A 61 21.17 2.66 -1.07
N SER A 62 20.70 2.44 0.15
CA SER A 62 21.51 1.96 1.27
C SER A 62 21.24 0.46 1.42
N ALA A 63 22.03 -0.36 0.73
CA ALA A 63 21.93 -1.81 0.83
C ALA A 63 22.36 -2.29 2.22
N LEU A 64 21.62 -3.24 2.77
CA LEU A 64 21.93 -3.91 4.02
C LEU A 64 23.10 -4.88 3.80
N SER A 65 24.05 -4.96 4.75
CA SER A 65 25.10 -5.98 4.69
C SER A 65 24.52 -7.38 4.89
N ALA A 66 25.13 -8.40 4.29
CA ALA A 66 24.71 -9.79 4.45
C ALA A 66 24.80 -10.27 5.92
N ASP A 67 25.73 -9.71 6.68
CA ASP A 67 25.97 -10.07 8.08
C ASP A 67 25.01 -9.37 9.06
N GLU A 68 24.23 -8.38 8.61
CA GLU A 68 23.29 -7.65 9.45
C GLU A 68 22.00 -8.44 9.68
N ASP A 69 21.49 -8.38 10.91
CA ASP A 69 20.21 -8.95 11.31
C ASP A 69 19.05 -8.02 10.97
N LEU A 70 17.90 -8.58 10.63
CA LEU A 70 16.67 -7.80 10.43
C LEU A 70 16.07 -7.40 11.78
N GLU A 71 15.87 -6.10 11.96
CA GLU A 71 15.27 -5.53 13.16
C GLU A 71 13.74 -5.65 13.13
N TYR A 72 13.16 -6.02 14.26
CA TYR A 72 11.72 -6.09 14.40
C TYR A 72 11.04 -4.72 14.28
N GLY A 73 9.84 -4.71 13.70
CA GLY A 73 9.09 -3.47 13.45
C GLY A 73 9.53 -2.71 12.20
N ASN A 74 10.68 -3.06 11.62
CA ASN A 74 11.13 -2.51 10.35
C ASN A 74 10.55 -3.26 9.16
N VAL A 75 10.42 -2.52 8.06
CA VAL A 75 10.05 -3.06 6.75
C VAL A 75 11.26 -2.97 5.85
N TYR A 76 11.57 -4.07 5.19
CA TYR A 76 12.65 -4.21 4.24
C TYR A 76 12.09 -4.55 2.86
N ILE A 77 12.77 -4.12 1.81
CA ILE A 77 12.35 -4.32 0.42
C ILE A 77 13.53 -4.91 -0.35
N MET A 78 13.26 -5.90 -1.19
CA MET A 78 14.25 -6.48 -2.07
C MET A 78 14.26 -5.79 -3.43
N PHE A 79 15.45 -5.42 -3.90
CA PHE A 79 15.67 -4.82 -5.21
C PHE A 79 16.68 -5.65 -6.02
N PRO A 80 16.58 -5.67 -7.36
CA PRO A 80 17.55 -6.38 -8.19
C PRO A 80 18.95 -5.77 -8.10
N MET A 81 20.00 -6.59 -8.03
CA MET A 81 21.40 -6.16 -7.83
C MET A 81 21.89 -5.13 -8.86
N LYS A 82 21.33 -5.15 -10.07
CA LYS A 82 21.55 -4.15 -11.13
C LYS A 82 21.29 -2.71 -10.67
N ARG A 83 20.50 -2.52 -9.61
CA ARG A 83 20.09 -1.22 -9.08
C ARG A 83 20.82 -0.79 -7.81
N VAL A 84 21.77 -1.57 -7.28
CA VAL A 84 22.43 -1.27 -6.00
C VAL A 84 23.08 0.12 -5.95
N ASN A 85 23.67 0.56 -7.07
CA ASN A 85 24.32 1.89 -7.19
C ASN A 85 23.43 2.97 -7.81
N SER A 86 22.16 2.64 -8.09
CA SER A 86 21.18 3.56 -8.68
C SER A 86 20.60 4.51 -7.63
N VAL A 87 19.94 5.55 -8.12
CA VAL A 87 19.19 6.51 -7.31
C VAL A 87 17.76 5.98 -7.10
N VAL A 88 17.25 6.19 -5.90
CA VAL A 88 15.87 5.91 -5.51
C VAL A 88 14.94 6.86 -6.27
N THR A 89 13.96 6.29 -6.96
CA THR A 89 12.95 7.03 -7.72
C THR A 89 11.61 7.03 -6.99
N ALA A 90 10.69 7.89 -7.41
CA ALA A 90 9.32 7.88 -6.89
C ALA A 90 8.60 6.54 -7.14
N SER A 91 8.94 5.84 -8.23
CA SER A 91 8.40 4.51 -8.54
C SER A 91 8.79 3.47 -7.49
N ASP A 92 9.97 3.56 -6.91
CA ASP A 92 10.46 2.61 -5.89
C ASP A 92 9.69 2.74 -4.57
N MET A 93 9.22 3.95 -4.25
CA MET A 93 8.36 4.21 -3.09
C MET A 93 6.96 3.62 -3.26
N THR A 94 6.48 3.40 -4.49
CA THR A 94 5.14 2.83 -4.72
C THR A 94 5.03 1.41 -4.18
N VAL A 95 6.13 0.66 -4.18
CA VAL A 95 6.21 -0.71 -3.63
C VAL A 95 5.85 -0.70 -2.15
N LEU A 96 6.34 0.30 -1.39
CA LEU A 96 6.00 0.48 0.02
C LEU A 96 4.52 0.78 0.24
N LEU A 97 3.96 1.69 -0.55
CA LEU A 97 2.55 2.06 -0.46
C LEU A 97 1.63 0.89 -0.80
N LEU A 98 1.97 0.14 -1.84
CA LEU A 98 1.22 -1.04 -2.26
C LEU A 98 1.28 -2.13 -1.18
N ALA A 99 2.46 -2.37 -0.60
CA ALA A 99 2.64 -3.32 0.48
C ALA A 99 1.86 -2.92 1.75
N ALA A 100 1.78 -1.63 2.05
CA ALA A 100 0.99 -1.11 3.16
C ALA A 100 -0.53 -1.32 2.94
N ASN A 101 -1.00 -1.10 1.70
CA ASN A 101 -2.40 -1.24 1.33
C ASN A 101 -2.87 -2.71 1.31
N SER A 102 -2.03 -3.63 0.86
CA SER A 102 -2.36 -5.07 0.84
C SER A 102 -2.53 -5.63 2.25
N ALA A 103 -1.74 -5.14 3.22
CA ALA A 103 -1.92 -5.45 4.64
C ALA A 103 -3.21 -4.86 5.22
N ALA A 104 -3.59 -3.64 4.83
CA ALA A 104 -4.82 -2.99 5.30
C ALA A 104 -6.10 -3.70 4.82
N LYS A 105 -6.08 -4.30 3.62
CA LYS A 105 -7.23 -5.05 3.08
C LYS A 105 -7.53 -6.34 3.87
N ARG A 106 -6.53 -6.92 4.54
CA ARG A 106 -6.70 -8.13 5.37
C ARG A 106 -7.37 -7.87 6.73
N ILE A 107 -7.33 -6.63 7.22
CA ILE A 107 -7.96 -6.21 8.48
C ILE A 107 -9.36 -5.61 8.26
N SER A 108 -9.69 -5.21 7.02
CA SER A 108 -11.02 -4.76 6.61
C SER A 108 -11.93 -5.94 6.23
N GLY A 109 -12.00 -6.96 7.10
CA GLY A 109 -13.01 -8.03 7.05
C GLY A 109 -14.41 -7.54 7.48
N GLY A 110 -14.67 -6.23 7.43
CA GLY A 110 -16.00 -5.66 7.53
C GLY A 110 -16.59 -5.59 6.12
N ASN A 111 -17.54 -6.48 5.86
CA ASN A 111 -18.27 -6.66 4.61
C ASN A 111 -18.57 -5.34 3.88
N VAL A 112 -17.75 -5.02 2.88
CA VAL A 112 -18.14 -4.09 1.81
C VAL A 112 -18.01 -4.86 0.50
N LYS A 113 -19.00 -5.73 0.27
CA LYS A 113 -19.35 -6.19 -1.07
C LYS A 113 -19.81 -4.95 -1.84
N ILE A 114 -18.95 -4.40 -2.69
CA ILE A 114 -19.41 -3.63 -3.84
C ILE A 114 -19.04 -4.47 -5.05
N SER A 115 -19.78 -5.57 -5.21
CA SER A 115 -19.97 -6.20 -6.51
C SER A 115 -21.13 -5.45 -7.16
N PRO A 116 -20.96 -4.85 -8.34
CA PRO A 116 -22.08 -4.26 -9.07
C PRO A 116 -22.91 -5.42 -9.62
N GLU A 117 -23.93 -5.82 -8.85
CA GLU A 117 -25.05 -6.60 -9.34
C GLU A 117 -26.04 -5.61 -9.97
N VAL A 118 -26.18 -5.65 -11.29
CA VAL A 118 -27.30 -5.06 -12.01
C VAL A 118 -28.01 -6.22 -12.73
N SER A 119 -29.12 -6.66 -12.14
CA SER A 119 -30.24 -7.35 -12.80
C SER A 119 -30.76 -6.47 -13.96
N ALA A 120 -31.30 -6.89 -15.11
CA ALA A 120 -31.85 -8.11 -15.73
C ALA A 120 -32.00 -7.76 -17.27
N PRO A 121 -32.62 -8.52 -18.21
CA PRO A 121 -33.31 -9.82 -18.13
C PRO A 121 -32.93 -10.86 -19.22
N VAL A 122 -33.48 -12.06 -19.01
CA VAL A 122 -33.67 -13.28 -19.83
C VAL A 122 -34.02 -12.99 -21.31
N PRO A 123 -33.52 -13.77 -22.30
CA PRO A 123 -34.28 -14.94 -22.80
C PRO A 123 -33.48 -16.23 -22.94
N GLU A 124 -34.22 -17.33 -22.77
CA GLU A 124 -33.83 -18.73 -22.84
C GLU A 124 -33.30 -19.16 -24.21
N SER A 125 -32.31 -20.05 -24.21
CA SER A 125 -32.35 -21.33 -24.92
C SER A 125 -31.18 -22.22 -24.49
N THR A 126 -31.52 -23.36 -23.90
CA THR A 126 -30.65 -24.53 -23.67
C THR A 126 -30.51 -25.32 -25.01
N PRO A 127 -29.67 -26.39 -25.16
CA PRO A 127 -29.03 -27.14 -24.09
C PRO A 127 -27.59 -27.71 -24.40
N GLU A 128 -26.88 -28.13 -23.33
CA GLU A 128 -25.91 -29.26 -23.17
C GLU A 128 -24.62 -29.39 -24.02
N ASN A 129 -23.44 -29.39 -23.37
CA ASN A 129 -22.66 -30.60 -23.08
C ASN A 129 -21.22 -30.33 -22.55
N ASN A 130 -20.91 -30.96 -21.42
CA ASN A 130 -19.68 -31.65 -21.00
C ASN A 130 -18.26 -31.04 -21.15
N ALA A 131 -17.60 -31.01 -19.99
CA ALA A 131 -16.23 -31.48 -19.71
C ALA A 131 -14.99 -30.62 -20.04
N ALA A 132 -14.19 -30.45 -18.98
CA ALA A 132 -12.72 -30.50 -18.93
C ALA A 132 -11.87 -29.37 -19.58
N GLY A 133 -10.94 -28.85 -18.77
CA GLY A 133 -9.56 -28.64 -19.22
C GLY A 133 -9.10 -27.21 -19.48
N GLY A 134 -8.22 -26.71 -18.61
CA GLY A 134 -6.86 -26.31 -18.98
C GLY A 134 -6.62 -25.03 -19.80
N ARG A 135 -5.75 -24.19 -19.21
CA ARG A 135 -4.66 -23.40 -19.84
C ARG A 135 -5.06 -22.19 -20.71
N SER A 136 -4.53 -21.02 -20.39
CA SER A 136 -3.27 -20.50 -20.98
C SER A 136 -3.15 -19.00 -20.77
N LEU A 137 -1.90 -18.57 -20.52
CA LEU A 137 -1.42 -17.22 -20.76
C LEU A 137 -1.61 -16.88 -22.24
N ASP A 138 -2.04 -15.65 -22.53
CA ASP A 138 -1.65 -14.98 -23.76
C ASP A 138 -1.53 -13.47 -23.54
N GLY A 139 -0.47 -12.92 -24.10
CA GLY A 139 -0.11 -11.51 -24.00
C GLY A 139 -0.90 -10.64 -24.97
N VAL A 140 -1.02 -9.36 -24.64
CA VAL A 140 -1.29 -8.35 -25.67
C VAL A 140 -0.55 -7.07 -25.30
N GLU A 141 0.41 -6.72 -26.14
CA GLU A 141 1.00 -5.39 -26.24
C GLU A 141 -0.07 -4.39 -26.68
N GLY A 142 0.01 -3.15 -26.18
CA GLY A 142 -0.74 -2.03 -26.75
C GLY A 142 -1.18 -0.97 -25.75
N PHE A 143 -0.29 -0.02 -25.43
CA PHE A 143 -0.74 1.38 -25.20
C PHE A 143 -1.33 1.89 -26.52
N PRO A 144 -2.40 2.71 -26.56
CA PRO A 144 -2.26 4.12 -26.16
C PRO A 144 -3.55 4.89 -25.72
N VAL A 145 -3.34 6.17 -25.36
CA VAL A 145 -4.24 7.35 -25.44
C VAL A 145 -5.21 7.66 -24.27
N GLU A 146 -4.81 8.71 -23.54
CA GLU A 146 -5.60 9.83 -22.97
C GLU A 146 -7.07 9.59 -22.55
N GLN A 147 -7.30 9.56 -21.24
CA GLN A 147 -8.59 9.94 -20.66
C GLN A 147 -8.44 11.26 -19.90
N GLU A 148 -8.83 12.34 -20.58
CA GLU A 148 -8.99 13.68 -20.04
C GLU A 148 -10.09 13.68 -18.95
N LEU A 149 -9.71 13.47 -17.69
CA LEU A 149 -10.65 13.52 -16.56
C LEU A 149 -10.92 14.97 -16.15
N LYS A 150 -11.98 15.56 -16.69
CA LYS A 150 -12.53 16.84 -16.22
C LYS A 150 -13.12 16.69 -14.80
N TYR A 151 -12.29 16.92 -13.79
CA TYR A 151 -12.74 17.04 -12.40
C TYR A 151 -13.47 18.36 -12.18
N ARG A 152 -14.81 18.33 -12.11
CA ARG A 152 -15.62 19.47 -11.64
C ARG A 152 -15.73 19.45 -10.13
N LEU A 153 -14.78 20.13 -9.47
CA LEU A 153 -14.82 20.38 -8.02
C LEU A 153 -15.90 21.43 -7.71
N SER A 154 -17.10 20.97 -7.35
CA SER A 154 -18.13 21.85 -6.76
C SER A 154 -18.02 21.85 -5.24
N CYS A 155 -17.09 22.64 -4.70
CA CYS A 155 -17.01 22.91 -3.26
C CYS A 155 -18.01 24.02 -2.88
N ARG A 156 -19.20 23.64 -2.37
CA ARG A 156 -20.11 24.61 -1.76
C ARG A 156 -19.54 25.04 -0.40
N SER A 157 -18.96 26.24 -0.34
CA SER A 157 -18.48 26.84 0.91
C SER A 157 -19.66 27.15 1.84
N ARG A 158 -19.81 26.40 2.92
CA ARG A 158 -20.68 26.80 4.03
C ARG A 158 -19.87 27.67 4.97
N LYS A 159 -20.28 28.94 5.14
CA LYS A 159 -19.73 29.84 6.14
C LYS A 159 -20.52 29.65 7.44
N PRO A 160 -19.94 29.10 8.52
CA PRO A 160 -20.63 29.06 9.80
C PRO A 160 -20.69 30.47 10.39
N SER A 161 -21.88 30.94 10.77
CA SER A 161 -22.07 32.17 11.53
C SER A 161 -21.90 31.87 13.02
N LEU A 162 -20.88 32.44 13.65
CA LEU A 162 -20.70 32.35 15.10
C LEU A 162 -21.54 33.47 15.75
N ALA A 163 -22.49 33.09 16.60
CA ALA A 163 -23.22 34.05 17.44
C ALA A 163 -22.43 34.30 18.73
N THR A 164 -22.39 35.55 19.18
CA THR A 164 -21.74 35.96 20.43
C THR A 164 -22.57 35.46 21.63
N ILE A 165 -21.94 34.74 22.55
CA ILE A 165 -22.55 34.32 23.80
C ILE A 165 -22.54 35.53 24.75
N LEU A 166 -23.70 35.92 25.27
CA LEU A 166 -23.80 36.94 26.31
C LEU A 166 -23.68 36.24 27.67
N GLU A 167 -22.67 36.62 28.45
CA GLU A 167 -22.53 36.16 29.84
C GLU A 167 -23.36 37.06 30.76
N GLU A 168 -24.17 36.45 31.64
CA GLU A 168 -24.91 37.18 32.66
C GLU A 168 -24.00 37.50 33.86
N PRO A 169 -24.03 38.73 34.41
CA PRO A 169 -23.27 39.06 35.59
C PRO A 169 -23.90 38.46 36.85
N VAL A 170 -23.15 37.59 37.54
CA VAL A 170 -23.52 37.06 38.85
C VAL A 170 -23.46 38.20 39.88
N CYS A 171 -24.62 38.64 40.37
CA CYS A 171 -24.71 39.61 41.46
C CYS A 171 -24.62 38.89 42.81
N SER A 172 -23.50 39.08 43.52
CA SER A 172 -23.38 38.68 44.93
C SER A 172 -24.06 39.72 45.83
N ARG A 173 -25.00 39.28 46.67
CA ARG A 173 -25.59 40.07 47.76
C ARG A 173 -24.67 40.10 48.98
#